data_AF-A0A9E4I543-F1
#
_entry.id   AF-A0A9E4I543-F1
#
_cell.length_a   1.000
_cell.length_b   1.000
_cell.length_c   1.000
_cell.angle_alpha   90.00
_cell.angle_beta   90.00
_cell.angle_gamma   90.00
#
_symmetry.space_group_name_H-M   'P 1'
#
loop_
_entity.id
_entity.type
_entity.pdbx_description
1 polymer ?
#
loop_
_entity_poly.entity_id
_entity_poly.type
_entity_poly.pdbx_seq_one_letter_code
_entity_poly.pdbx_strand_id
1 'polypeptide(L)'
;TRILERARHNATHKDIPVFQLDKRWLPELVALTRYVDGPGKARDLLARHGIILVIEKHLAGTYLDGAAMLDENDRPVIGLTLRFDRLDNFWCVLFHEIGHIFLHLMEGVRYDFFDEEGVIARDRIELEADEFALNSLIPLESWNECLSRFAMSEESVRIDAERLCIDVSIIAGRIRRERGNYTVLNNLVGQDHVRAQFAEDIDAIE
;
A
#
# COMPACT_ATOMS: atom_id res chain seq x y z
N THR A 1 -16.65 -11.06 -2.88
CA THR A 1 -16.12 -10.18 -3.95
C THR A 1 -15.15 -10.98 -4.80
N ARG A 2 -14.82 -10.53 -6.02
CA ARG A 2 -13.84 -11.20 -6.90
C ARG A 2 -12.47 -11.38 -6.21
N ILE A 3 -12.05 -10.37 -5.44
CA ILE A 3 -10.85 -10.42 -4.58
C ILE A 3 -10.90 -11.63 -3.61
N LEU A 4 -12.01 -11.82 -2.90
CA LEU A 4 -12.20 -12.96 -1.98
C LEU A 4 -12.30 -14.31 -2.72
N GLU A 5 -12.83 -14.35 -3.93
CA GLU A 5 -12.83 -15.57 -4.74
C GLU A 5 -11.40 -15.98 -5.13
N ARG A 6 -10.55 -15.03 -5.52
CA ARG A 6 -9.15 -15.31 -5.86
C ARG A 6 -8.29 -15.63 -4.65
N ALA A 7 -8.50 -14.94 -3.53
CA ALA A 7 -7.86 -15.27 -2.26
C ALA A 7 -8.14 -16.72 -1.83
N ARG A 8 -9.31 -17.28 -2.18
CA ARG A 8 -9.64 -18.69 -1.93
C ARG A 8 -8.98 -19.68 -2.90
N HIS A 9 -8.72 -19.26 -4.14
CA HIS A 9 -8.20 -20.15 -5.20
C HIS A 9 -6.68 -20.17 -5.31
N ASN A 10 -5.99 -19.16 -4.80
CA ASN A 10 -4.53 -19.15 -4.78
C ASN A 10 -4.00 -20.21 -3.80
N ALA A 11 -3.45 -21.30 -4.36
CA ALA A 11 -2.97 -22.47 -3.62
C ALA A 11 -1.83 -22.16 -2.63
N THR A 12 -1.18 -21.01 -2.78
CA THR A 12 -0.16 -20.46 -1.87
C THR A 12 -0.71 -20.10 -0.48
N HIS A 13 -2.03 -20.01 -0.30
CA HIS A 13 -2.65 -19.59 0.96
C HIS A 13 -2.97 -20.71 1.96
N LYS A 14 -2.69 -21.98 1.61
CA LYS A 14 -3.01 -23.12 2.50
C LYS A 14 -2.13 -23.20 3.75
N ASP A 15 -0.95 -22.59 3.74
CA ASP A 15 0.03 -22.60 4.84
C ASP A 15 0.24 -21.22 5.49
N ILE A 16 -0.67 -20.27 5.25
CA ILE A 16 -0.57 -18.92 5.84
C ILE A 16 -0.93 -18.99 7.34
N PRO A 17 -0.08 -18.47 8.24
CA PRO A 17 -0.35 -18.45 9.68
C PRO A 17 -1.54 -17.56 10.02
N VAL A 18 -2.08 -17.76 11.23
CA VAL A 18 -3.13 -16.88 11.77
C VAL A 18 -2.57 -15.47 11.92
N PHE A 19 -3.29 -14.49 11.38
CA PHE A 19 -2.93 -13.08 11.51
C PHE A 19 -2.87 -12.66 12.98
N GLN A 20 -1.82 -11.91 13.33
CA GLN A 20 -1.67 -11.29 14.63
C GLN A 20 -1.62 -9.78 14.47
N LEU A 21 -2.32 -9.05 15.34
CA LEU A 21 -2.34 -7.58 15.36
C LEU A 21 -1.02 -7.04 15.95
N ASP A 22 0.08 -7.33 15.28
CA ASP A 22 1.44 -6.92 15.62
C ASP A 22 2.02 -6.06 14.48
N LYS A 23 2.37 -4.81 14.78
CA LYS A 23 2.93 -3.84 13.82
C LYS A 23 4.45 -3.85 13.77
N ARG A 24 5.14 -4.63 14.62
CA ARG A 24 6.60 -4.58 14.78
C ARG A 24 7.39 -5.00 13.54
N TRP A 25 6.76 -5.70 12.59
CA TRP A 25 7.37 -6.11 11.33
C TRP A 25 7.24 -5.06 10.21
N LEU A 26 6.43 -4.01 10.39
CA LEU A 26 6.26 -2.97 9.37
C LEU A 26 7.59 -2.28 8.97
N PRO A 27 8.55 -2.04 9.88
CA PRO A 27 9.88 -1.55 9.46
C PRO A 27 10.61 -2.49 8.50
N GLU A 28 10.43 -3.82 8.62
CA GLU A 28 10.96 -4.78 7.63
C GLU A 28 10.29 -4.56 6.27
N LEU A 29 8.98 -4.35 6.24
CA LEU A 29 8.24 -4.04 5.01
C LEU A 29 8.70 -2.72 4.36
N VAL A 30 8.94 -1.67 5.16
CA VAL A 30 9.48 -0.40 4.66
C VAL A 30 10.88 -0.59 4.06
N ALA A 31 11.73 -1.41 4.70
CA ALA A 31 13.06 -1.71 4.17
C ALA A 31 13.01 -2.42 2.81
N LEU A 32 11.94 -3.16 2.50
CA LEU A 32 11.75 -3.79 1.20
C LEU A 32 11.61 -2.80 0.04
N THR A 33 11.28 -1.53 0.32
CA THR A 33 11.14 -0.49 -0.72
C THR A 33 12.40 -0.35 -1.58
N ARG A 34 13.59 -0.59 -1.02
CA ARG A 34 14.89 -0.45 -1.68
C ARG A 34 15.26 -1.59 -2.63
N TYR A 35 14.53 -2.69 -2.58
CA TYR A 35 14.85 -3.88 -3.36
C TYR A 35 14.14 -3.81 -4.70
N VAL A 36 14.85 -4.23 -5.76
CA VAL A 36 14.31 -4.27 -7.12
C VAL A 36 13.07 -5.18 -7.19
N ASP A 37 13.09 -6.30 -6.47
CA ASP A 37 11.98 -7.24 -6.30
C ASP A 37 11.13 -6.96 -5.04
N GLY A 38 11.17 -5.72 -4.53
CA GLY A 38 10.50 -5.28 -3.30
C GLY A 38 9.00 -5.61 -3.24
N PRO A 39 8.20 -5.28 -4.28
CA PRO A 39 6.79 -5.68 -4.36
C PRO A 39 6.55 -7.19 -4.22
N GLY A 40 7.34 -8.02 -4.89
CA GLY A 40 7.28 -9.49 -4.74
C GLY A 40 7.60 -9.93 -3.32
N LYS A 41 8.69 -9.40 -2.73
CA LYS A 41 9.04 -9.68 -1.33
C LYS A 41 7.98 -9.20 -0.33
N ALA A 42 7.29 -8.11 -0.63
CA ALA A 42 6.21 -7.60 0.20
C ALA A 42 5.04 -8.59 0.27
N ARG A 43 4.65 -9.19 -0.87
CA ARG A 43 3.66 -10.28 -0.91
C ARG A 43 4.05 -11.43 0.03
N ASP A 44 5.31 -11.85 -0.02
CA ASP A 44 5.80 -12.96 0.80
C ASP A 44 5.87 -12.60 2.29
N LEU A 45 6.28 -11.37 2.63
CA LEU A 45 6.28 -10.89 4.00
C LEU A 45 4.86 -10.78 4.59
N LEU A 46 3.92 -10.24 3.81
CA LEU A 46 2.50 -10.19 4.20
C LEU A 46 1.94 -11.59 4.47
N ALA A 47 2.22 -12.55 3.58
CA ALA A 47 1.81 -13.94 3.74
C ALA A 47 2.38 -14.55 5.03
N ARG A 48 3.66 -14.29 5.36
CA ARG A 48 4.29 -14.72 6.63
C ARG A 48 3.60 -14.15 7.88
N HIS A 49 2.90 -13.02 7.75
CA HIS A 49 2.17 -12.38 8.83
C HIS A 49 0.66 -12.64 8.81
N GLY A 50 0.16 -13.51 7.94
CA GLY A 50 -1.26 -13.86 7.91
C GLY A 50 -2.12 -12.98 6.99
N ILE A 51 -1.50 -12.13 6.16
CA ILE A 51 -2.19 -11.23 5.24
C ILE A 51 -2.06 -11.76 3.80
N ILE A 52 -3.18 -11.94 3.13
CA ILE A 52 -3.24 -12.36 1.73
C ILE A 52 -3.20 -11.12 0.83
N LEU A 53 -2.25 -11.05 -0.11
CA LEU A 53 -2.22 -10.02 -1.14
C LEU A 53 -2.68 -10.62 -2.47
N VAL A 54 -3.67 -9.97 -3.10
CA VAL A 54 -4.23 -10.32 -4.41
C VAL A 54 -4.07 -9.13 -5.35
N ILE A 55 -3.59 -9.37 -6.56
CA ILE A 55 -3.55 -8.37 -7.62
C ILE A 55 -4.80 -8.51 -8.48
N GLU A 56 -5.57 -7.45 -8.69
CA GLU A 56 -6.75 -7.46 -9.56
C GLU A 56 -6.60 -6.54 -10.76
N LYS A 57 -7.39 -6.79 -11.80
CA LYS A 57 -7.46 -5.87 -12.94
C LYS A 57 -8.21 -4.62 -12.53
N HIS A 58 -7.61 -3.47 -12.78
CA HIS A 58 -8.30 -2.20 -12.66
C HIS A 58 -9.54 -2.19 -13.57
N LEU A 59 -10.72 -1.96 -12.96
CA LEU A 59 -11.97 -1.83 -13.70
C LEU A 59 -12.08 -0.41 -14.24
N ALA A 60 -12.14 -0.29 -15.57
CA ALA A 60 -12.26 1.00 -16.25
C ALA A 60 -13.48 1.77 -15.73
N GLY A 61 -13.27 3.03 -15.33
CA GLY A 61 -14.31 3.89 -14.78
C GLY A 61 -14.42 3.86 -13.25
N THR A 62 -13.59 3.08 -12.55
CA THR A 62 -13.46 3.13 -11.08
C THR A 62 -12.20 3.91 -10.68
N TYR A 63 -12.21 4.49 -9.48
CA TYR A 63 -11.04 5.13 -8.88
C TYR A 63 -10.36 4.23 -7.83
N LEU A 64 -10.72 2.94 -7.80
CA LEU A 64 -10.27 2.02 -6.77
C LEU A 64 -8.84 1.51 -7.08
N ASP A 65 -7.88 1.92 -6.26
CA ASP A 65 -6.50 1.48 -6.37
C ASP A 65 -6.21 0.26 -5.47
N GLY A 66 -6.93 0.12 -4.36
CA GLY A 66 -6.84 -1.01 -3.43
C GLY A 66 -8.14 -1.27 -2.67
N ALA A 67 -8.18 -2.37 -1.94
CA ALA A 67 -9.22 -2.67 -0.95
C ALA A 67 -8.73 -3.66 0.10
N ALA A 68 -9.08 -3.44 1.36
CA ALA A 68 -8.85 -4.35 2.47
C ALA A 68 -10.16 -4.99 2.95
N MET A 69 -10.15 -6.30 3.21
CA MET A 69 -11.33 -7.05 3.65
C MET A 69 -10.94 -8.30 4.45
N LEU A 70 -11.91 -8.95 5.09
CA LEU A 70 -11.75 -10.24 5.73
C LEU A 70 -12.35 -11.35 4.86
N ASP A 71 -11.69 -12.51 4.82
CA ASP A 71 -12.27 -13.72 4.23
C ASP A 71 -13.24 -14.44 5.20
N GLU A 72 -13.78 -15.60 4.80
CA GLU A 72 -14.72 -16.36 5.62
C GLU A 72 -14.14 -16.89 6.96
N ASN A 73 -12.82 -16.84 7.14
CA ASN A 73 -12.12 -17.27 8.35
C ASN A 73 -11.51 -16.08 9.12
N ASP A 74 -12.03 -14.86 8.89
CA ASP A 74 -11.54 -13.61 9.47
C ASP A 74 -10.05 -13.34 9.17
N ARG A 75 -9.54 -13.84 8.03
CA ARG A 75 -8.16 -13.56 7.58
C ARG A 75 -8.13 -12.28 6.75
N PRO A 76 -7.19 -11.35 7.01
CA PRO A 76 -7.05 -10.15 6.19
C PRO A 76 -6.62 -10.45 4.76
N VAL A 77 -7.32 -9.83 3.82
CA VAL A 77 -7.06 -9.86 2.38
C VAL A 77 -6.94 -8.43 1.88
N ILE A 78 -5.82 -8.13 1.21
CA ILE A 78 -5.58 -6.90 0.47
C ILE A 78 -5.72 -7.21 -1.01
N GLY A 79 -6.59 -6.48 -1.71
CA GLY A 79 -6.63 -6.41 -3.17
C GLY A 79 -5.95 -5.14 -3.66
N LEU A 80 -5.07 -5.21 -4.65
CA LEU A 80 -4.49 -4.05 -5.33
C LEU A 80 -4.79 -4.10 -6.83
N THR A 81 -5.16 -2.98 -7.44
CA THR A 81 -5.50 -2.95 -8.87
C THR A 81 -4.32 -2.64 -9.79
N LEU A 82 -3.20 -2.18 -9.22
CA LEU A 82 -2.00 -1.71 -9.94
C LEU A 82 -2.35 -0.76 -11.10
N ARG A 83 -3.35 0.11 -10.91
CA ARG A 83 -3.82 1.09 -11.89
C ARG A 83 -2.65 1.87 -12.49
N PHE A 84 -1.73 2.30 -11.64
CA PHE A 84 -0.46 2.88 -12.04
C PHE A 84 0.66 1.89 -11.75
N ASP A 85 1.40 1.51 -12.79
CA ASP A 85 2.62 0.69 -12.65
C ASP A 85 3.77 1.57 -12.16
N ARG A 86 3.72 1.96 -10.90
CA ARG A 86 4.71 2.83 -10.26
C ARG A 86 4.96 2.37 -8.82
N LEU A 87 6.23 2.36 -8.42
CA LEU A 87 6.61 2.03 -7.04
C LEU A 87 5.98 2.99 -6.03
N ASP A 88 5.96 4.29 -6.32
CA ASP A 88 5.36 5.29 -5.42
C ASP A 88 3.90 4.97 -5.09
N ASN A 89 3.13 4.59 -6.11
CA ASN A 89 1.73 4.23 -6.00
C ASN A 89 1.53 2.90 -5.29
N PHE A 90 2.28 1.87 -5.68
CA PHE A 90 2.18 0.54 -5.07
C PHE A 90 2.39 0.60 -3.56
N TRP A 91 3.48 1.22 -3.11
CA TRP A 91 3.80 1.29 -1.68
C TRP A 91 2.80 2.15 -0.92
N CYS A 92 2.37 3.29 -1.47
CA CYS A 92 1.39 4.15 -0.81
C CYS A 92 0.05 3.42 -0.62
N VAL A 93 -0.47 2.79 -1.67
CA VAL A 93 -1.75 2.06 -1.61
C VAL A 93 -1.63 0.84 -0.71
N LEU A 94 -0.54 0.06 -0.81
CA LEU A 94 -0.36 -1.11 0.05
C LEU A 94 -0.37 -0.72 1.53
N PHE A 95 0.38 0.32 1.92
CA PHE A 95 0.40 0.75 3.32
C PHE A 95 -0.92 1.38 3.76
N HIS A 96 -1.68 2.00 2.86
CA HIS A 96 -3.04 2.48 3.14
C HIS A 96 -3.98 1.31 3.46
N GLU A 97 -3.96 0.23 2.66
CA GLU A 97 -4.77 -0.97 2.93
C GLU A 97 -4.33 -1.70 4.22
N ILE A 98 -3.03 -1.69 4.54
CA ILE A 98 -2.53 -2.16 5.84
C ILE A 98 -3.08 -1.30 6.98
N GLY A 99 -3.18 0.03 6.79
CA GLY A 99 -3.83 0.95 7.72
C GLY A 99 -5.27 0.52 8.01
N HIS A 100 -6.06 0.22 6.97
CA HIS A 100 -7.41 -0.31 7.15
C HIS A 100 -7.45 -1.60 7.97
N ILE A 101 -6.53 -2.53 7.73
CA ILE A 101 -6.45 -3.78 8.50
C ILE A 101 -6.23 -3.48 9.98
N PHE A 102 -5.22 -2.68 10.28
CA PHE A 102 -4.76 -2.48 11.65
C PHE A 102 -5.60 -1.51 12.48
N LEU A 103 -6.33 -0.60 11.83
CA LEU A 103 -7.07 0.46 12.52
C LEU A 103 -8.59 0.21 12.53
N HIS A 104 -9.14 -0.55 11.57
CA HIS A 104 -10.59 -0.58 11.36
C HIS A 104 -11.17 -1.98 11.21
N LEU A 105 -10.56 -2.84 10.38
CA LEU A 105 -11.11 -4.17 10.06
C LEU A 105 -11.14 -5.11 11.26
N MET A 106 -10.09 -5.10 12.09
CA MET A 106 -9.99 -6.01 13.24
C MET A 106 -10.79 -5.54 14.46
N GLU A 107 -11.22 -4.27 14.50
CA GLU A 107 -12.06 -3.74 15.57
C GLU A 107 -13.56 -3.92 15.30
N GLY A 108 -13.93 -4.59 14.20
CA GLY A 108 -15.31 -4.86 13.84
C GLY A 108 -16.08 -3.65 13.31
N VAL A 109 -15.38 -2.59 12.90
CA VAL A 109 -15.98 -1.42 12.22
C VAL A 109 -16.48 -1.88 10.85
N ARG A 110 -17.78 -2.19 10.75
CA ARG A 110 -18.44 -2.56 9.49
C ARG A 110 -19.07 -1.33 8.84
N TYR A 111 -18.82 -1.17 7.54
CA TYR A 111 -19.02 0.03 6.73
C TYR A 111 -20.46 0.26 6.20
N ASP A 112 -21.49 -0.24 6.87
CA ASP A 112 -22.83 -0.29 6.27
C ASP A 112 -23.73 0.93 6.57
N PHE A 113 -23.16 2.06 7.00
CA PHE A 113 -23.94 3.28 7.31
C PHE A 113 -23.97 4.22 6.09
N PHE A 114 -25.16 4.37 5.49
CA PHE A 114 -25.41 5.20 4.31
C PHE A 114 -26.03 6.58 4.64
N ASP A 115 -25.93 7.04 5.89
CA ASP A 115 -26.37 8.36 6.34
C ASP A 115 -25.21 9.38 6.34
N GLU A 116 -25.50 10.64 6.67
CA GLU A 116 -24.49 11.72 6.71
C GLU A 116 -23.38 11.42 7.74
N GLU A 117 -23.74 10.84 8.87
CA GLU A 117 -22.81 10.34 9.88
C GLU A 117 -21.91 9.23 9.33
N GLY A 118 -22.45 8.33 8.50
CA GLY A 118 -21.70 7.30 7.79
C GLY A 118 -20.69 7.87 6.79
N VAL A 119 -21.04 8.95 6.08
CA VAL A 119 -20.10 9.64 5.18
C VAL A 119 -18.95 10.28 5.96
N ILE A 120 -19.23 10.98 7.05
CA ILE A 120 -18.19 11.60 7.91
C ILE A 120 -17.28 10.52 8.52
N ALA A 121 -17.87 9.41 8.98
CA ALA A 121 -17.12 8.30 9.53
C ALA A 121 -16.20 7.67 8.47
N ARG A 122 -16.67 7.55 7.23
CA ARG A 122 -15.86 7.08 6.11
C ARG A 122 -14.70 8.02 5.83
N ASP A 123 -14.94 9.31 5.69
CA ASP A 123 -13.87 10.30 5.43
C ASP A 123 -12.79 10.27 6.53
N ARG A 124 -13.19 10.09 7.79
CA ARG A 124 -12.23 9.94 8.90
C ARG A 124 -11.40 8.66 8.80
N ILE A 125 -12.02 7.54 8.46
CA ILE A 125 -11.32 6.25 8.30
C ILE A 125 -10.31 6.33 7.15
N GLU A 126 -10.70 6.89 6.00
CA GLU A 126 -9.78 7.09 4.87
C GLU A 126 -8.60 7.99 5.25
N LEU A 127 -8.85 9.06 6.02
CA LEU A 127 -7.81 9.94 6.53
C LEU A 127 -6.87 9.21 7.50
N GLU A 128 -7.39 8.39 8.42
CA GLU A 128 -6.60 7.60 9.37
C GLU A 128 -5.72 6.57 8.64
N ALA A 129 -6.24 5.90 7.61
CA ALA A 129 -5.49 4.98 6.76
C ALA A 129 -4.38 5.70 5.95
N ASP A 130 -4.68 6.89 5.42
CA ASP A 130 -3.73 7.74 4.73
C ASP A 130 -2.59 8.22 5.64
N GLU A 131 -2.92 8.69 6.84
CA GLU A 131 -1.92 9.10 7.85
C GLU A 131 -1.07 7.91 8.29
N PHE A 132 -1.69 6.75 8.49
CA PHE A 132 -0.97 5.50 8.79
C PHE A 132 0.03 5.17 7.70
N ALA A 133 -0.37 5.27 6.42
CA ALA A 133 0.49 4.93 5.30
C ALA A 133 1.70 5.88 5.22
N LEU A 134 1.44 7.18 5.28
CA LEU A 134 2.49 8.20 5.23
C LEU A 134 3.49 8.06 6.37
N ASN A 135 3.01 7.88 7.61
CA ASN A 135 3.85 7.85 8.80
C ASN A 135 4.55 6.50 9.00
N SER A 136 4.00 5.41 8.46
CA SER A 136 4.70 4.12 8.40
C SER A 136 5.87 4.16 7.43
N LEU A 137 5.66 4.72 6.22
CA LEU A 137 6.70 4.82 5.20
C LEU A 137 7.79 5.83 5.56
N ILE A 138 7.40 6.99 6.07
CA ILE A 138 8.32 8.04 6.52
C ILE A 138 7.73 8.66 7.81
N PRO A 139 8.30 8.35 8.99
CA PRO A 139 7.86 8.94 10.25
C PRO A 139 7.78 10.47 10.17
N LEU A 140 6.77 11.07 10.80
CA LEU A 140 6.49 12.50 10.66
C LEU A 140 7.69 13.37 11.07
N GLU A 141 8.42 12.97 12.11
CA GLU A 141 9.62 13.67 12.58
C GLU A 141 10.73 13.63 11.52
N SER A 142 10.95 12.44 10.93
CA SER A 142 11.92 12.26 9.85
C SER A 142 11.54 13.05 8.60
N TRP A 143 10.24 13.07 8.27
CA TRP A 143 9.70 13.88 7.18
C TRP A 143 9.93 15.36 7.44
N ASN A 144 9.73 15.83 8.67
CA ASN A 144 9.93 17.22 9.02
C ASN A 144 11.35 17.74 8.80
N GLU A 145 12.33 16.85 8.80
CA GLU A 145 13.73 17.14 8.52
C GLU A 145 14.13 17.01 7.05
N CYS A 146 13.25 16.49 6.18
CA CYS A 146 13.57 16.26 4.77
C CYS A 146 13.78 17.58 4.00
N LEU A 147 14.96 17.72 3.41
CA LEU A 147 15.32 18.87 2.55
C LEU A 147 14.44 18.91 1.29
N SER A 148 14.08 17.75 0.77
CA SER A 148 13.25 17.56 -0.43
C SER A 148 11.87 18.20 -0.33
N ARG A 149 11.33 18.41 0.88
CA ARG A 149 10.06 19.13 1.10
C ARG A 149 10.10 20.55 0.56
N PHE A 150 11.26 21.18 0.68
CA PHE A 150 11.49 22.57 0.30
C PHE A 150 12.16 22.68 -1.07
N ALA A 151 13.26 21.95 -1.28
CA ALA A 151 14.09 22.07 -2.47
C ALA A 151 13.47 21.41 -3.71
N MET A 152 12.76 20.30 -3.54
CA MET A 152 12.13 19.53 -4.64
C MET A 152 13.03 19.22 -5.83
N SER A 153 14.33 19.05 -5.60
CA SER A 153 15.27 18.62 -6.63
C SER A 153 15.44 17.11 -6.57
N GLU A 154 15.84 16.49 -7.68
CA GLU A 154 16.15 15.06 -7.66
C GLU A 154 17.29 14.74 -6.68
N GLU A 155 18.25 15.66 -6.54
CA GLU A 155 19.35 15.55 -5.60
C GLU A 155 18.87 15.52 -4.14
N SER A 156 17.99 16.44 -3.73
CA SER A 156 17.49 16.47 -2.35
C SER A 156 16.65 15.23 -2.02
N VAL A 157 15.88 14.72 -3.00
CA VAL A 157 15.14 13.46 -2.85
C VAL A 157 16.10 12.28 -2.64
N ARG A 158 17.19 12.21 -3.40
CA ARG A 158 18.21 11.14 -3.26
C ARG A 158 18.90 11.19 -1.90
N ILE A 159 19.28 12.39 -1.44
CA ILE A 159 19.90 12.60 -0.13
C ILE A 159 18.98 12.12 0.99
N ASP A 160 17.70 12.51 0.96
CA ASP A 160 16.74 12.10 1.98
C ASP A 160 16.45 10.60 1.92
N ALA A 161 16.35 10.01 0.72
CA ALA A 161 16.10 8.57 0.54
C ALA A 161 17.26 7.73 1.10
N GLU A 162 18.50 8.15 0.85
CA GLU A 162 19.69 7.53 1.43
C GLU A 162 19.71 7.64 2.96
N ARG A 163 19.45 8.83 3.50
CA ARG A 163 19.37 9.10 4.95
C ARG A 163 18.33 8.21 5.63
N LEU A 164 17.15 8.06 5.01
CA LEU A 164 16.02 7.31 5.57
C LEU A 164 16.05 5.83 5.24
N CYS A 165 17.01 5.37 4.42
CA CYS A 165 17.10 3.99 3.97
C CYS A 165 15.79 3.50 3.31
N ILE A 166 15.26 4.28 2.37
CA ILE A 166 14.08 3.94 1.55
C ILE A 166 14.35 4.23 0.07
N ASP A 167 13.49 3.74 -0.82
CA ASP A 167 13.58 4.11 -2.23
C ASP A 167 13.16 5.57 -2.50
N VAL A 168 13.77 6.18 -3.51
CA VAL A 168 13.47 7.56 -3.92
C VAL A 168 12.01 7.76 -4.31
N SER A 169 11.32 6.71 -4.78
CA SER A 169 9.92 6.77 -5.16
C SER A 169 8.99 7.06 -4.00
N ILE A 170 9.36 6.67 -2.78
CA ILE A 170 8.55 6.89 -1.58
C ILE A 170 8.48 8.38 -1.27
N ILE A 171 9.62 9.06 -1.31
CA ILE A 171 9.71 10.50 -1.09
C ILE A 171 9.04 11.25 -2.24
N ALA A 172 9.34 10.89 -3.49
CA ALA A 172 8.73 11.52 -4.66
C ALA A 172 7.19 11.40 -4.64
N GLY A 173 6.67 10.22 -4.30
CA GLY A 173 5.25 9.97 -4.12
C GLY A 173 4.60 10.85 -3.05
N ARG A 174 5.23 10.94 -1.87
CA ARG A 174 4.74 11.80 -0.78
C ARG A 174 4.70 13.27 -1.18
N ILE A 175 5.74 13.77 -1.87
CA ILE A 175 5.77 15.17 -2.37
C ILE A 175 4.63 15.41 -3.37
N ARG A 176 4.43 14.50 -4.33
CA ARG A 176 3.36 14.61 -5.34
C ARG A 176 1.98 14.66 -4.66
N ARG A 177 1.74 13.78 -3.68
CA ARG A 177 0.50 13.71 -2.89
C ARG A 177 0.25 14.98 -2.08
N GLU A 178 1.18 15.40 -1.23
CA GLU A 178 1.02 16.59 -0.37
C GLU A 178 0.81 17.89 -1.17
N ARG A 179 1.31 17.95 -2.40
CA ARG A 179 1.13 19.12 -3.29
C ARG A 179 -0.06 19.02 -4.23
N GLY A 180 -0.70 17.85 -4.34
CA GLY A 180 -1.70 17.58 -5.37
C GLY A 180 -1.16 17.73 -6.80
N ASN A 181 0.15 17.64 -7.00
CA ASN A 181 0.79 17.81 -8.31
C ASN A 181 1.54 16.54 -8.72
N TYR A 182 0.87 15.72 -9.52
CA TYR A 182 1.40 14.45 -10.00
C TYR A 182 2.25 14.59 -11.28
N THR A 183 2.70 15.79 -11.64
CA THR A 183 3.59 15.98 -12.81
C THR A 183 5.04 16.24 -12.43
N VAL A 184 5.33 16.50 -11.14
CA VAL A 184 6.69 16.70 -10.64
C VAL A 184 7.36 15.37 -10.30
N LEU A 185 8.70 15.34 -10.37
CA LEU A 185 9.53 14.20 -9.99
C LEU A 185 9.19 12.89 -10.73
N ASN A 186 8.61 12.96 -11.93
CA ASN A 186 8.16 11.80 -12.71
C ASN A 186 9.25 10.76 -13.01
N ASN A 187 10.52 11.15 -12.98
CA ASN A 187 11.66 10.24 -13.18
C ASN A 187 11.99 9.42 -11.93
N LEU A 188 11.44 9.77 -10.76
CA LEU A 188 11.77 9.16 -9.48
C LEU A 188 10.67 8.25 -8.93
N VAL A 189 9.53 8.13 -9.61
CA VAL A 189 8.35 7.41 -9.10
C VAL A 189 8.41 5.88 -9.33
N GLY A 190 9.45 5.40 -10.03
CA GLY A 190 9.66 3.98 -10.31
C GLY A 190 8.65 3.39 -11.30
N GLN A 191 8.52 4.00 -12.48
CA GLN A 191 7.59 3.54 -13.52
C GLN A 191 7.95 2.15 -14.07
N ASP A 192 6.96 1.32 -14.38
CA ASP A 192 7.10 0.02 -15.04
C ASP A 192 7.89 -1.05 -14.26
N HIS A 193 7.90 -0.95 -12.92
CA HIS A 193 8.64 -1.89 -12.05
C HIS A 193 7.76 -2.85 -11.25
N VAL A 194 6.44 -2.66 -11.20
CA VAL A 194 5.57 -3.39 -10.26
C VAL A 194 4.87 -4.56 -10.94
N ARG A 195 4.17 -4.33 -12.05
CA ARG A 195 3.31 -5.36 -12.68
C ARG A 195 4.09 -6.61 -13.09
N ALA A 196 5.32 -6.44 -13.59
CA ALA A 196 6.18 -7.55 -13.98
C ALA A 196 6.47 -8.54 -12.83
N GLN A 197 6.42 -8.08 -11.58
CA GLN A 197 6.63 -8.92 -10.39
C GLN A 197 5.40 -9.77 -10.03
N PHE A 198 4.25 -9.47 -10.64
CA PHE A 198 2.98 -10.15 -10.44
C PHE A 198 2.43 -10.72 -11.75
N ALA A 199 3.30 -10.99 -12.75
CA ALA A 199 2.88 -11.45 -14.07
C ALA A 199 1.98 -12.70 -13.99
N GLU A 200 2.34 -13.69 -13.17
CA GLU A 200 1.52 -14.90 -12.97
C GLU A 200 0.12 -14.58 -12.43
N ASP A 201 0.03 -13.62 -11.50
CA ASP A 201 -1.24 -13.17 -10.93
C ASP A 201 -2.08 -12.39 -11.96
N ILE A 202 -1.43 -11.66 -12.87
CA ILE A 202 -2.09 -10.87 -13.92
C ILE A 202 -2.54 -11.77 -15.07
N ASP A 203 -1.73 -12.71 -15.50
CA ASP A 203 -2.08 -13.66 -16.58
C ASP A 203 -3.24 -14.56 -16.16
N ALA A 204 -3.37 -14.87 -14.87
CA ALA A 204 -4.51 -15.60 -14.32
C ALA A 204 -5.83 -14.78 -14.24
N ILE A 205 -5.82 -13.50 -14.63
CA ILE A 205 -7.01 -12.63 -14.69
C ILE A 205 -7.65 -12.65 -16.10
N GLU A 206 -6.86 -12.92 -17.14
CA GLU A 206 -7.30 -12.96 -18.55
C GLU A 206 -8.01 -14.27 -18.91
#